data_AF-A0A7C4DAK9-F1
#
_entry.id   AF-A0A7C4DAK9-F1
#
_cell.length_a   1.000
_cell.length_b   1.000
_cell.length_c   1.000
_cell.angle_alpha   90.00
_cell.angle_beta   90.00
_cell.angle_gamma   90.00
#
_symmetry.space_group_name_H-M   'P 1'
#
loop_
_entity.id
_entity.type
_entity.pdbx_description
1 polymer ?
#
loop_
_entity_poly.entity_id
_entity_poly.type
_entity_poly.pdbx_seq_one_letter_code
_entity_poly.pdbx_strand_id
1 'polypeptide(L)'
;MGSFRFLEHTADAKIEAKGETIEEAFEEAAKALYELMTDTSRIEPKVERSITVEGEDLESLLYNWLEEFIYLTDAEGLVFSEVKVKAIEKEKDGRYRLTATA
;
A
#
# COMPACT_ATOMS: atom_id res chain seq x y z
N MET A 1 -12.11 10.32 -4.89
CA MET A 1 -10.83 10.23 -5.62
C MET A 1 -9.71 10.33 -4.59
N GLY A 2 -8.86 9.31 -4.51
CA GLY A 2 -7.78 9.23 -3.52
C GLY A 2 -6.67 10.26 -3.76
N SER A 3 -5.90 10.54 -2.71
CA SER A 3 -4.67 11.34 -2.79
C SER A 3 -3.75 11.03 -1.62
N PHE A 4 -2.46 11.31 -1.80
CA PHE A 4 -1.50 11.37 -0.71
C PHE A 4 -0.69 12.66 -0.74
N ARG A 5 -0.07 12.99 0.39
CA ARG A 5 0.92 14.07 0.49
C ARG A 5 2.03 13.71 1.46
N PHE A 6 3.23 14.17 1.15
CA PHE A 6 4.36 14.11 2.07
C PHE A 6 4.28 15.28 3.06
N LEU A 7 4.49 14.99 4.33
CA LEU A 7 4.56 15.96 5.41
C LEU A 7 6.01 16.22 5.78
N GLU A 8 6.28 17.42 6.29
CA GLU A 8 7.63 17.80 6.72
C GLU A 8 8.12 16.88 7.84
N HIS A 9 9.30 16.31 7.61
CA HIS A 9 10.02 15.49 8.57
C HIS A 9 11.52 15.53 8.24
N THR A 10 12.37 15.52 9.26
CA THR A 10 13.80 15.87 9.11
C THR A 10 14.70 14.71 8.69
N ALA A 11 14.23 13.46 8.82
CA ALA A 11 15.03 12.27 8.56
C ALA A 11 14.24 11.23 7.75
N ASP A 12 13.12 10.77 8.31
CA ASP A 12 12.21 9.83 7.62
C ASP A 12 11.18 10.55 6.75
N ALA A 13 10.39 9.78 6.01
CA ALA A 13 9.21 10.28 5.31
C ALA A 13 7.96 10.14 6.19
N LYS A 14 7.13 11.18 6.18
CA LYS A 14 5.80 11.13 6.79
C LYS A 14 4.75 11.29 5.69
N ILE A 15 3.88 10.29 5.54
CA ILE A 15 2.86 10.26 4.51
C ILE A 15 1.48 10.48 5.14
N GLU A 16 0.67 11.34 4.53
CA GLU A 16 -0.77 11.39 4.75
C GLU A 16 -1.47 10.90 3.49
N ALA A 17 -2.12 9.74 3.55
CA ALA A 17 -2.91 9.16 2.47
C ALA A 17 -4.40 9.23 2.80
N LYS A 18 -5.25 9.54 1.81
CA LYS A 18 -6.69 9.74 1.95
C LYS A 18 -7.44 9.11 0.79
N GLY A 19 -8.62 8.60 1.09
CA GLY A 19 -9.59 8.09 0.13
C GLY A 19 -11.02 8.30 0.62
N GLU A 20 -12.00 8.08 -0.25
CA GLU A 20 -13.42 8.07 0.13
C GLU A 20 -13.77 6.82 0.94
N THR A 21 -12.98 5.75 0.78
CA THR A 21 -13.04 4.53 1.60
C THR A 21 -11.67 4.24 2.21
N ILE A 22 -11.66 3.32 3.18
CA ILE A 22 -10.40 2.88 3.80
C ILE A 22 -9.51 2.12 2.80
N GLU A 23 -10.12 1.38 1.88
CA GLU A 23 -9.43 0.71 0.77
C GLU A 23 -8.71 1.73 -0.10
N GLU A 24 -9.40 2.80 -0.51
CA GLU A 24 -8.75 3.89 -1.27
C GLU A 24 -7.61 4.54 -0.47
N ALA A 25 -7.75 4.74 0.84
CA ALA A 25 -6.65 5.28 1.65
C ALA A 25 -5.44 4.33 1.71
N PHE A 26 -5.65 3.02 1.76
CA PHE A 26 -4.58 2.01 1.72
C PHE A 26 -3.93 1.90 0.33
N GLU A 27 -4.70 2.06 -0.75
CA GLU A 27 -4.16 2.17 -2.12
C GLU A 27 -3.20 3.36 -2.22
N GLU A 28 -3.65 4.55 -1.76
CA GLU A 28 -2.85 5.77 -1.82
C GLU A 28 -1.60 5.71 -0.93
N ALA A 29 -1.66 4.99 0.20
CA ALA A 29 -0.49 4.74 1.03
C ALA A 29 0.58 3.89 0.30
N ALA A 30 0.16 2.85 -0.42
CA ALA A 30 1.08 2.04 -1.23
C ALA A 30 1.68 2.83 -2.40
N LYS A 31 0.88 3.65 -3.08
CA LYS A 31 1.38 4.54 -4.14
C LYS A 31 2.38 5.56 -3.60
N ALA A 32 2.10 6.15 -2.44
CA ALA A 32 2.99 7.10 -1.78
C ALA A 32 4.35 6.48 -1.41
N LEU A 33 4.35 5.20 -1.00
CA LEU A 33 5.57 4.45 -0.73
C LEU A 33 6.45 4.35 -1.99
N TYR A 34 5.89 3.96 -3.13
CA TYR A 34 6.66 3.89 -4.37
C TYR A 34 7.09 5.26 -4.89
N GLU A 35 6.23 6.28 -4.79
CA GLU A 35 6.59 7.64 -5.18
C GLU A 35 7.76 8.20 -4.34
N LEU A 36 7.90 7.74 -3.10
CA LEU A 36 9.07 8.05 -2.27
C LEU A 36 10.34 7.34 -2.75
N MET A 37 10.21 6.13 -3.28
CA MET A 37 11.33 5.30 -3.74
C MET A 37 11.80 5.69 -5.15
N THR A 38 10.88 6.00 -6.05
CA THR A 38 11.16 6.27 -7.47
C THR A 38 10.02 7.06 -8.13
N ASP A 39 10.29 7.68 -9.27
CA ASP A 39 9.29 8.33 -10.11
C ASP A 39 8.35 7.28 -10.72
N THR A 40 7.14 7.14 -10.15
CA THR A 40 6.16 6.12 -10.57
C THR A 40 5.58 6.37 -11.96
N SER A 41 5.62 7.62 -12.44
CA SER A 41 5.10 7.99 -13.78
C SER A 41 5.87 7.33 -14.93
N ARG A 42 7.05 6.77 -14.64
CA ARG A 42 7.93 6.10 -15.60
C ARG A 42 7.85 4.58 -15.54
N ILE A 43 7.02 4.02 -14.66
CA ILE A 43 6.86 2.57 -14.47
C ILE A 43 5.72 2.07 -15.37
N GLU A 44 6.04 1.18 -16.30
CA GLU A 44 5.06 0.52 -17.16
C GLU A 44 4.45 -0.72 -16.46
N PRO A 45 3.11 -0.87 -16.40
CA PRO A 45 2.46 -2.00 -15.75
C PRO A 45 2.61 -3.29 -16.59
N LYS A 46 3.70 -4.01 -16.38
CA LYS A 46 4.05 -5.24 -17.13
C LYS A 46 3.76 -6.54 -16.39
N VAL A 47 3.57 -6.46 -15.08
CA VAL A 47 3.39 -7.60 -14.19
C VAL A 47 2.25 -7.25 -13.24
N GLU A 48 1.42 -8.24 -12.93
CA GLU A 48 0.39 -8.14 -11.90
C GLU A 48 0.71 -9.16 -10.79
N ARG A 49 0.49 -8.77 -9.53
CA ARG A 49 0.58 -9.58 -8.32
C ARG A 49 -0.73 -9.50 -7.56
N SER A 50 -1.26 -10.66 -7.21
CA SER A 50 -2.33 -10.76 -6.22
C SER A 50 -1.70 -10.77 -4.84
N ILE A 51 -2.11 -9.85 -3.97
CA ILE A 51 -1.56 -9.68 -2.63
C ILE A 51 -2.66 -9.94 -1.61
N THR A 52 -2.33 -10.65 -0.53
CA THR A 52 -3.21 -10.85 0.63
C THR A 52 -2.39 -10.70 1.89
N VAL A 53 -2.79 -9.79 2.77
CA VAL A 53 -2.16 -9.56 4.07
C VAL A 53 -3.21 -9.60 5.18
N GLU A 54 -2.79 -9.97 6.39
CA GLU A 54 -3.64 -10.00 7.58
C GLU A 54 -3.05 -9.09 8.66
N GLY A 55 -3.89 -8.55 9.55
CA GLY A 55 -3.48 -7.72 10.69
C GLY A 55 -4.41 -7.93 11.87
N GLU A 56 -3.94 -7.71 13.09
CA GLU A 56 -4.79 -7.82 14.30
C GLU A 56 -5.75 -6.64 14.44
N ASP A 57 -5.37 -5.50 13.87
CA ASP A 57 -6.11 -4.24 13.78
C ASP A 57 -5.78 -3.54 12.44
N LEU A 58 -6.31 -2.33 12.22
CA LEU A 58 -6.09 -1.60 10.96
C LEU A 58 -4.67 -1.06 10.86
N GLU A 59 -4.05 -0.71 11.98
CA GLU A 59 -2.69 -0.20 12.08
C GLU A 59 -1.67 -1.26 11.69
N SER A 60 -1.77 -2.47 12.26
CA SER A 60 -0.94 -3.62 11.90
C SER A 60 -1.21 -4.10 10.49
N LEU A 61 -2.47 -4.02 10.00
CA LEU A 61 -2.80 -4.33 8.61
C LEU A 61 -2.10 -3.36 7.65
N LEU A 62 -2.09 -2.06 7.96
CA LEU A 62 -1.40 -1.05 7.14
C LEU A 62 0.12 -1.26 7.16
N TYR A 63 0.68 -1.60 8.32
CA TYR A 63 2.10 -1.94 8.43
C TYR A 63 2.44 -3.13 7.53
N ASN A 64 1.73 -4.25 7.68
CA ASN A 64 1.97 -5.47 6.89
C ASN A 64 1.74 -5.23 5.39
N TRP A 65 0.76 -4.39 5.05
CA TRP A 65 0.48 -3.99 3.67
C TRP A 65 1.66 -3.25 3.01
N LEU A 66 2.25 -2.27 3.70
CA LEU A 66 3.40 -1.53 3.18
C LEU A 66 4.69 -2.38 3.21
N GLU A 67 4.85 -3.22 4.23
CA GLU A 67 5.98 -4.15 4.34
C GLU A 67 6.02 -5.14 3.18
N GLU A 68 4.87 -5.64 2.73
CA GLU A 68 4.79 -6.55 1.58
C GLU A 68 5.36 -5.90 0.29
N PHE A 69 5.11 -4.62 0.05
CA PHE A 69 5.69 -3.92 -1.10
C PHE A 69 7.20 -3.75 -0.97
N ILE A 70 7.69 -3.40 0.23
CA ILE A 70 9.13 -3.32 0.50
C ILE A 70 9.78 -4.68 0.23
N TYR A 71 9.16 -5.76 0.71
CA TYR A 71 9.61 -7.13 0.46
C TYR A 71 9.64 -7.46 -1.03
N LEU A 72 8.58 -7.15 -1.79
CA LEU A 72 8.54 -7.41 -3.24
C LEU A 72 9.61 -6.64 -4.00
N THR A 73 9.93 -5.42 -3.57
CA THR A 73 11.05 -4.65 -4.13
C THR A 73 12.40 -5.28 -3.77
N ASP A 74 12.64 -5.59 -2.51
CA ASP A 74 13.95 -6.07 -2.05
C ASP A 74 14.24 -7.51 -2.50
N ALA A 75 13.22 -8.39 -2.48
CA ALA A 75 13.36 -9.80 -2.77
C ALA A 75 13.20 -10.14 -4.26
N GLU A 76 12.28 -9.48 -4.96
CA GLU A 76 11.96 -9.77 -6.37
C GLU A 76 12.39 -8.67 -7.34
N GLY A 77 12.84 -7.50 -6.85
CA GLY A 77 13.18 -6.36 -7.70
C GLY A 77 11.98 -5.73 -8.39
N LEU A 78 10.77 -5.92 -7.84
CA LEU A 78 9.52 -5.43 -8.42
C LEU A 78 9.16 -4.05 -7.85
N VAL A 79 8.61 -3.21 -8.73
CA VAL A 79 8.02 -1.92 -8.39
C VAL A 79 6.68 -1.81 -9.12
N PHE A 80 5.68 -1.18 -8.48
CA PHE A 80 4.32 -1.12 -9.01
C PHE A 80 3.88 0.34 -9.20
N SER A 81 3.30 0.65 -10.35
CA SER A 81 2.67 1.96 -10.64
C SER A 81 1.17 1.97 -10.38
N GLU A 82 0.55 0.80 -10.34
CA GLU A 82 -0.88 0.64 -10.12
C GLU A 82 -1.11 -0.25 -8.91
N VAL A 83 -2.06 0.14 -8.05
CA VAL A 83 -2.43 -0.64 -6.88
C VAL A 83 -3.93 -0.50 -6.69
N LYS A 84 -4.60 -1.64 -6.52
CA LYS A 84 -6.05 -1.71 -6.28
C LYS A 84 -6.35 -2.64 -5.11
N VAL A 85 -6.84 -2.08 -4.01
CA VAL A 85 -7.37 -2.81 -2.88
C VAL A 85 -8.80 -3.22 -3.22
N LYS A 86 -9.05 -4.53 -3.19
CA LYS A 86 -10.35 -5.12 -3.53
C LYS A 86 -11.29 -5.13 -2.32
N ALA A 87 -10.76 -5.48 -1.15
CA ALA A 87 -11.53 -5.53 0.08
C ALA A 87 -10.61 -5.46 1.31
N ILE A 88 -11.10 -4.79 2.35
CA ILE A 88 -10.61 -4.91 3.73
C ILE A 88 -11.77 -5.43 4.57
N GLU A 89 -11.64 -6.66 5.09
CA GLU A 89 -12.70 -7.35 5.81
C GLU A 89 -12.25 -7.73 7.21
N LYS A 90 -13.19 -7.67 8.17
CA LYS A 90 -12.96 -8.17 9.52
C LYS A 90 -13.40 -9.63 9.62
N GLU A 91 -12.47 -10.48 9.99
CA GLU A 91 -12.66 -11.92 10.16
C GLU A 91 -13.40 -12.26 11.46
N LYS A 92 -13.90 -13.50 11.55
CA LYS A 92 -14.66 -13.98 12.72
C LYS A 92 -13.86 -13.98 14.02
N ASP A 93 -12.55 -14.13 13.93
CA ASP A 93 -11.62 -14.10 15.06
C ASP A 93 -11.23 -12.67 15.48
N GLY A 94 -11.73 -11.65 14.78
CA GLY A 94 -11.49 -10.25 15.06
C GLY A 94 -10.33 -9.62 14.29
N ARG A 95 -9.52 -10.41 13.57
CA ARG A 95 -8.44 -9.93 12.71
C ARG A 95 -8.99 -9.28 11.44
N TYR A 96 -8.16 -8.51 10.75
CA TYR A 96 -8.47 -7.93 9.45
C TYR A 96 -7.72 -8.66 8.34
N ARG A 97 -8.35 -8.81 7.18
CA ARG A 97 -7.75 -9.33 5.96
C ARG A 97 -7.90 -8.28 4.85
N LEU A 98 -6.82 -8.01 4.14
CA LEU A 98 -6.79 -7.17 2.94
C LEU A 98 -6.49 -8.05 1.72
N THR A 99 -7.25 -7.85 0.65
CA THR A 99 -6.95 -8.44 -0.67
C THR A 99 -6.78 -7.35 -1.72
N ALA A 100 -5.77 -7.47 -2.57
CA ALA A 100 -5.43 -6.45 -3.55
C ALA A 100 -4.78 -7.04 -4.81
N THR A 101 -4.66 -6.21 -5.83
CA THR A 101 -3.81 -6.41 -7.01
C THR A 101 -2.89 -5.22 -7.19
N ALA A 102 -1.63 -5.48 -7.53
CA ALA A 102 -0.62 -4.49 -7.85
C ALA A 102 0.12 -4.87 -9.13
#